data_AF-A0A7C4GFW2-F1
#
_entry.id   AF-A0A7C4GFW2-F1
#
_cell.length_a   1.000
_cell.length_b   1.000
_cell.length_c   1.000
_cell.angle_alpha   90.00
_cell.angle_beta   90.00
_cell.angle_gamma   90.00
#
_symmetry.space_group_name_H-M   'P 1'
#
loop_
_entity.id
_entity.type
_entity.pdbx_description
1 polymer ?
#
loop_
_entity_poly.entity_id
_entity_poly.type
_entity_poly.pdbx_seq_one_letter_code
_entity_poly.pdbx_strand_id
1 'polypeptide(L)'
;MSATDSIIAALKDLKLGSILSILSGVLGIISVLPILLSLPRMFMRTETPREMLRQIMPGIVPAALLFAAALVIGIISLYFWFRASNNFKRYDERLGIGKIGAILSIIGISIIVISLLILLATLPQIVSMIGMPMDAVGEQLAMRFLSLIPAVIVMLLGALIYSIGWILYGVMVMRLGEIQGLNPDFKYAGIIMIAGSLLSFIGDLAIVGLVLELVSLIMISVYSDMSIKSLTSPQAQATSTS
;
A
#
# COMPACT_ATOMS: atom_id res chain seq x y z
N MET A 1 26.86 -0.65 19.70
CA MET A 1 26.25 0.34 18.79
C MET A 1 25.80 1.51 19.62
N SER A 2 26.18 2.74 19.29
CA SER A 2 25.69 3.91 20.05
C SER A 2 24.19 4.11 19.79
N ALA A 3 23.49 4.81 20.69
CA ALA A 3 22.07 5.13 20.51
C ALA A 3 21.83 5.91 19.20
N THR A 4 22.75 6.82 18.85
CA THR A 4 22.74 7.61 17.61
C THR A 4 22.88 6.74 16.37
N ASP A 5 23.78 5.75 16.37
CA ASP A 5 23.93 4.83 15.23
C ASP A 5 22.66 4.02 14.99
N SER A 6 21.97 3.63 16.07
CA SER A 6 20.70 2.89 15.99
C SER A 6 19.59 3.76 15.38
N ILE A 7 19.51 5.03 15.75
CA ILE A 7 18.54 5.98 15.17
C ILE A 7 18.85 6.23 13.69
N ILE A 8 20.11 6.44 13.33
CA ILE A 8 20.51 6.66 11.94
C ILE A 8 20.17 5.44 11.08
N ALA A 9 20.43 4.23 11.58
CA ALA A 9 20.04 3.00 10.89
C ALA A 9 18.52 2.92 10.70
N ALA A 10 17.74 3.25 11.73
CA ALA A 10 16.28 3.27 11.65
C ALA A 10 15.76 4.30 10.63
N LEU A 11 16.33 5.50 10.58
CA LEU A 11 15.99 6.54 9.60
C LEU A 11 16.36 6.13 8.17
N LYS A 12 17.49 5.42 7.97
CA LYS A 12 17.87 4.88 6.67
C LYS A 12 16.88 3.82 6.18
N ASP A 13 16.50 2.90 7.07
CA ASP A 13 15.47 1.90 6.77
C ASP A 13 14.12 2.57 6.48
N LEU A 14 13.73 3.59 7.26
CA LEU A 14 12.49 4.35 7.05
C LEU A 14 12.48 5.07 5.70
N LYS A 15 13.58 5.75 5.34
CA LYS A 15 13.75 6.41 4.04
C LYS A 15 13.63 5.40 2.91
N LEU A 16 14.33 4.28 2.99
CA LEU A 16 14.33 3.26 1.94
C LEU A 16 12.93 2.63 1.80
N GLY A 17 12.26 2.32 2.92
CA GLY A 17 10.86 1.89 2.94
C GLY A 17 9.94 2.91 2.25
N SER A 18 10.05 4.20 2.58
CA SER A 18 9.21 5.23 1.94
C SER A 18 9.42 5.30 0.42
N ILE A 19 10.67 5.22 -0.07
CA ILE A 19 10.98 5.23 -1.51
C ILE A 19 10.42 4.00 -2.21
N LEU A 20 10.59 2.81 -1.63
CA LEU A 20 10.05 1.58 -2.19
C LEU A 20 8.52 1.59 -2.19
N SER A 21 7.88 2.14 -1.15
CA SER A 21 6.43 2.34 -1.12
C SER A 21 5.95 3.27 -2.23
N ILE A 22 6.65 4.38 -2.49
CA ILE A 22 6.31 5.29 -3.61
C ILE A 22 6.42 4.54 -4.93
N LEU A 23 7.53 3.82 -5.16
CA LEU A 23 7.73 3.05 -6.40
C LEU A 23 6.64 1.99 -6.59
N SER A 24 6.33 1.24 -5.52
CA SER A 24 5.23 0.27 -5.49
C SER A 24 3.90 0.93 -5.81
N GLY A 25 3.58 2.08 -5.20
CA GLY A 25 2.33 2.81 -5.42
C GLY A 25 2.20 3.29 -6.87
N VAL A 26 3.25 3.89 -7.42
CA VAL A 26 3.28 4.37 -8.82
C VAL A 26 3.12 3.22 -9.80
N LEU A 27 3.84 2.10 -9.60
CA LEU A 27 3.69 0.91 -10.44
C LEU A 27 2.29 0.31 -10.33
N GLY A 28 1.73 0.27 -9.13
CA GLY A 28 0.35 -0.15 -8.88
C GLY A 28 -0.65 0.70 -9.66
N ILE A 29 -0.55 2.03 -9.58
CA ILE A 29 -1.43 2.95 -10.33
C ILE A 29 -1.29 2.72 -11.84
N ILE A 30 -0.07 2.68 -12.36
CA ILE A 30 0.19 2.46 -13.80
C ILE A 30 -0.39 1.10 -14.26
N SER A 31 -0.32 0.06 -13.42
CA SER A 31 -0.83 -1.26 -13.78
C SER A 31 -2.35 -1.30 -13.95
N VAL A 32 -3.10 -0.51 -13.18
CA VAL A 32 -4.57 -0.51 -13.21
C VAL A 32 -5.13 0.56 -14.14
N LEU A 33 -4.32 1.56 -14.50
CA LEU A 33 -4.73 2.69 -15.34
C LEU A 33 -5.37 2.28 -16.69
N PRO A 34 -4.86 1.31 -17.47
CA PRO A 34 -5.49 0.91 -18.73
C PRO A 34 -6.89 0.32 -18.54
N ILE A 35 -7.12 -0.40 -17.43
CA ILE A 35 -8.42 -0.96 -17.07
C ILE A 35 -9.38 0.19 -16.71
N LEU A 36 -8.93 1.15 -15.90
CA LEU A 36 -9.75 2.32 -15.54
C LEU A 36 -10.10 3.18 -16.76
N LEU A 37 -9.16 3.42 -17.66
CA LEU A 37 -9.37 4.21 -18.88
C LEU A 37 -10.28 3.50 -19.90
N SER A 38 -10.43 2.18 -19.81
CA SER A 38 -11.32 1.40 -20.68
C SER A 38 -12.74 1.27 -20.11
N LEU A 39 -12.96 1.44 -18.79
CA LEU A 39 -14.29 1.35 -18.17
C LEU A 39 -15.34 2.29 -18.79
N PRO A 40 -15.08 3.60 -19.01
CA PRO A 40 -16.08 4.49 -19.63
C PRO A 40 -16.52 3.99 -21.01
N ARG A 41 -15.59 3.41 -21.79
CA ARG A 41 -15.89 2.87 -23.12
C ARG A 41 -16.76 1.60 -23.04
N MET A 42 -16.58 0.79 -21.99
CA MET A 42 -17.41 -0.40 -21.73
C MET A 42 -18.87 -0.03 -21.39
N PHE A 43 -19.10 1.05 -20.64
CA PHE A 43 -20.46 1.48 -20.30
C PHE A 43 -21.16 2.28 -21.42
N MET A 44 -20.39 2.88 -22.33
CA MET A 44 -20.94 3.67 -23.44
C MET A 44 -21.21 2.88 -24.72
N ARG A 45 -20.64 1.67 -24.88
CA ARG A 45 -20.90 0.81 -26.03
C ARG A 45 -21.69 -0.42 -25.63
N THR A 46 -22.72 -0.75 -26.43
CA THR A 46 -23.39 -2.06 -26.42
C THR A 46 -22.51 -3.13 -27.08
N GLU A 47 -21.28 -3.30 -26.60
CA GLU A 47 -20.41 -4.40 -27.04
C GLU A 47 -20.87 -5.71 -26.39
N THR A 48 -20.80 -6.82 -27.14
CA THR A 48 -21.08 -8.13 -26.56
C THR A 48 -20.01 -8.47 -25.51
N PRO A 49 -20.31 -9.24 -24.44
CA PRO A 49 -19.33 -9.61 -23.42
C PRO A 49 -18.03 -10.21 -23.98
N ARG A 50 -18.12 -10.87 -25.14
CA ARG A 50 -17.00 -11.47 -25.87
C ARG A 50 -16.07 -10.44 -26.51
N GLU A 51 -16.61 -9.35 -27.07
CA GLU A 51 -15.81 -8.25 -27.64
C GLU A 51 -15.13 -7.45 -26.53
N MET A 52 -15.83 -7.22 -25.42
CA MET A 52 -15.30 -6.56 -24.23
C MET A 52 -14.07 -7.32 -23.68
N LEU A 53 -14.17 -8.64 -23.52
CA LEU A 53 -13.06 -9.47 -23.05
C LEU A 53 -11.88 -9.51 -24.04
N ARG A 54 -12.17 -9.50 -25.35
CA ARG A 54 -11.13 -9.48 -26.40
C ARG A 54 -10.35 -8.18 -26.43
N GLN A 55 -10.98 -7.05 -26.10
CA GLN A 55 -10.30 -5.74 -25.98
C GLN A 55 -9.43 -5.64 -24.72
N ILE A 56 -9.86 -6.25 -23.61
CA ILE A 56 -9.15 -6.15 -22.33
C ILE A 56 -8.03 -7.20 -22.22
N MET A 57 -8.22 -8.41 -22.77
CA MET A 57 -7.27 -9.53 -22.66
C MET A 57 -5.80 -9.18 -22.95
N PRO A 58 -5.47 -8.45 -24.04
CA PRO A 58 -4.08 -8.11 -24.35
C PRO A 58 -3.41 -7.25 -23.27
N GLY A 59 -4.20 -6.46 -22.53
CA GLY A 59 -3.72 -5.60 -21.45
C GLY A 59 -3.66 -6.29 -20.08
N ILE A 60 -4.37 -7.41 -19.88
CA ILE A 60 -4.44 -8.10 -18.58
C ILE A 60 -3.07 -8.66 -18.18
N VAL A 61 -2.37 -9.33 -19.09
CA VAL A 61 -1.09 -9.99 -18.75
C VAL A 61 -0.01 -8.98 -18.37
N PRO A 62 0.24 -7.89 -19.14
CA PRO A 62 1.18 -6.85 -18.74
C PRO A 62 0.77 -6.13 -17.45
N ALA A 63 -0.53 -5.83 -17.28
CA ALA A 63 -1.04 -5.21 -16.07
C ALA A 63 -0.82 -6.11 -14.84
N ALA A 64 -1.12 -7.41 -14.95
CA ALA A 64 -0.92 -8.38 -13.88
C ALA A 64 0.55 -8.53 -13.50
N LEU A 65 1.46 -8.53 -14.49
CA LEU A 65 2.91 -8.59 -14.25
C LEU A 65 3.41 -7.32 -13.54
N LEU A 66 2.98 -6.14 -13.98
CA LEU A 66 3.33 -4.87 -13.32
C LEU A 66 2.76 -4.80 -11.91
N PHE A 67 1.52 -5.24 -11.70
CA PHE A 67 0.89 -5.30 -10.39
C PHE A 67 1.63 -6.27 -9.46
N ALA A 68 2.04 -7.45 -9.97
CA ALA A 68 2.84 -8.40 -9.21
C ALA A 68 4.22 -7.80 -8.81
N ALA A 69 4.89 -7.10 -9.73
CA ALA A 69 6.14 -6.42 -9.44
C ALA A 69 5.96 -5.31 -8.39
N ALA A 70 4.89 -4.51 -8.51
CA ALA A 70 4.51 -3.51 -7.52
C ALA A 70 4.33 -4.15 -6.14
N LEU A 71 3.60 -5.27 -6.08
CA LEU A 71 3.30 -5.98 -4.83
C LEU A 71 4.57 -6.53 -4.16
N VAL A 72 5.50 -7.10 -4.94
CA VAL A 72 6.80 -7.56 -4.42
C VAL A 72 7.58 -6.38 -3.83
N ILE A 73 7.66 -5.25 -4.54
CA ILE A 73 8.33 -4.04 -4.05
C ILE A 73 7.65 -3.51 -2.78
N GLY A 74 6.32 -3.53 -2.73
CA GLY A 74 5.52 -3.13 -1.57
C GLY A 74 5.78 -4.02 -0.34
N ILE A 75 5.91 -5.33 -0.52
CA ILE A 75 6.27 -6.26 0.57
C ILE A 75 7.69 -5.97 1.07
N ILE A 76 8.66 -5.76 0.16
CA ILE A 76 10.04 -5.40 0.54
C ILE A 76 10.03 -4.07 1.30
N SER A 77 9.24 -3.09 0.85
CA SER A 77 9.05 -1.84 1.58
C SER A 77 8.58 -2.08 3.02
N LEU A 78 7.51 -2.86 3.20
CA LEU A 78 6.96 -3.18 4.53
C LEU A 78 8.00 -3.81 5.45
N TYR A 79 8.92 -4.62 4.93
CA TYR A 79 10.03 -5.16 5.70
C TYR A 79 10.95 -4.05 6.23
N PHE A 80 11.30 -3.06 5.41
CA PHE A 80 12.09 -1.91 5.86
C PHE A 80 11.35 -1.05 6.89
N TRP A 81 10.04 -0.83 6.68
CA TRP A 81 9.19 -0.16 7.68
C TRP A 81 9.16 -0.92 9.02
N PHE A 82 8.99 -2.25 8.98
CA PHE A 82 9.04 -3.09 10.18
C PHE A 82 10.39 -2.97 10.90
N ARG A 83 11.50 -3.05 10.15
CA ARG A 83 12.84 -2.95 10.70
C ARG A 83 13.10 -1.59 11.33
N ALA A 84 12.67 -0.51 10.66
CA ALA A 84 12.75 0.85 11.18
C ALA A 84 11.96 0.98 12.49
N SER A 85 10.68 0.58 12.52
CA SER A 85 9.85 0.62 13.73
C SER A 85 10.43 -0.19 14.89
N ASN A 86 11.02 -1.35 14.60
CA ASN A 86 11.64 -2.19 15.63
C ASN A 86 12.89 -1.53 16.23
N ASN A 87 13.67 -0.82 15.41
CA ASN A 87 14.82 -0.05 15.90
C ASN A 87 14.37 1.19 16.69
N PHE A 88 13.33 1.90 16.24
CA PHE A 88 12.76 3.04 16.96
C PHE A 88 12.16 2.64 18.32
N LYS A 89 11.53 1.46 18.42
CA LYS A 89 11.02 0.94 19.71
C LYS A 89 12.10 0.86 20.79
N ARG A 90 13.35 0.59 20.40
CA ARG A 90 14.50 0.50 21.34
C ARG A 90 14.88 1.86 21.92
N TYR A 91 14.48 2.94 21.27
CA TYR A 91 14.74 4.30 21.71
C TYR A 91 13.55 4.89 22.49
N ASP A 92 12.34 4.72 21.96
CA ASP A 92 11.09 5.08 22.65
C ASP A 92 10.05 3.98 22.40
N GLU A 93 9.54 3.39 23.48
CA GLU A 93 8.55 2.32 23.43
C GLU A 93 7.25 2.75 22.73
N ARG A 94 6.91 4.05 22.78
CA ARG A 94 5.74 4.64 22.10
C ARG A 94 5.80 4.51 20.58
N LEU A 95 6.99 4.33 20.01
CA LEU A 95 7.20 4.12 18.57
C LEU A 95 7.01 2.65 18.18
N GLY A 96 6.91 1.74 19.16
CA GLY A 96 6.61 0.34 18.94
C GLY A 96 5.26 0.08 18.27
N ILE A 97 4.38 1.08 18.23
CA ILE A 97 3.10 1.02 17.52
C ILE A 97 3.26 0.74 16.01
N GLY A 98 4.36 1.20 15.41
CA GLY A 98 4.67 0.91 14.00
C GLY A 98 4.96 -0.58 13.74
N LYS A 99 5.49 -1.31 14.74
CA LYS A 99 5.68 -2.76 14.64
C LYS A 99 4.34 -3.50 14.58
N ILE A 100 3.37 -3.08 15.37
CA ILE A 100 2.01 -3.62 15.33
C ILE A 100 1.39 -3.30 13.97
N GLY A 101 1.57 -2.06 13.49
CA GLY A 101 1.13 -1.63 12.16
C GLY A 101 1.69 -2.49 11.04
N ALA A 102 2.97 -2.84 11.11
CA ALA A 102 3.63 -3.73 10.17
C ALA A 102 2.99 -5.12 10.10
N ILE A 103 2.76 -5.72 11.27
CA ILE A 103 2.20 -7.08 11.37
C ILE A 103 0.79 -7.09 10.78
N LEU A 104 -0.04 -6.10 11.13
CA LEU A 104 -1.36 -5.94 10.55
C LEU A 104 -1.28 -5.73 9.03
N SER A 105 -0.36 -4.91 8.55
CA SER A 105 -0.18 -4.66 7.10
C SER A 105 0.20 -5.95 6.35
N ILE A 106 1.09 -6.76 6.91
CA ILE A 106 1.50 -8.05 6.33
C ILE A 106 0.32 -9.03 6.30
N ILE A 107 -0.44 -9.13 7.40
CA ILE A 107 -1.64 -9.98 7.46
C ILE A 107 -2.67 -9.52 6.42
N GLY A 108 -2.96 -8.22 6.38
CA GLY A 108 -3.91 -7.62 5.44
C GLY A 108 -3.53 -7.87 3.99
N ILE A 109 -2.27 -7.61 3.61
CA ILE A 109 -1.76 -7.91 2.26
C ILE A 109 -1.83 -9.40 1.95
N SER A 110 -1.49 -10.28 2.90
CA SER A 110 -1.55 -11.73 2.67
C SER A 110 -2.99 -12.17 2.37
N ILE A 111 -3.97 -11.63 3.10
CA ILE A 111 -5.40 -11.87 2.84
C ILE A 111 -5.78 -11.37 1.44
N ILE A 112 -5.40 -10.14 1.08
CA ILE A 112 -5.69 -9.56 -0.25
C ILE A 112 -5.10 -10.43 -1.36
N VAL A 113 -3.82 -10.83 -1.23
CA VAL A 113 -3.12 -11.65 -2.22
C VAL A 113 -3.82 -13.01 -2.39
N ILE A 114 -4.15 -13.68 -1.28
CA ILE A 114 -4.84 -14.98 -1.33
C ILE A 114 -6.21 -14.83 -1.99
N SER A 115 -7.00 -13.81 -1.61
CA SER A 115 -8.29 -13.52 -2.26
C SER A 115 -8.14 -13.24 -3.75
N LEU A 116 -7.12 -12.47 -4.16
CA LEU A 116 -6.85 -12.16 -5.55
C LEU A 116 -6.47 -13.42 -6.35
N LEU A 117 -5.67 -14.31 -5.78
CA LEU A 117 -5.33 -15.61 -6.38
C LEU A 117 -6.56 -16.50 -6.56
N ILE A 118 -7.47 -16.52 -5.59
CA ILE A 118 -8.75 -17.25 -5.70
C ILE A 118 -9.61 -16.67 -6.83
N LEU A 119 -9.74 -15.34 -6.91
CA LEU A 119 -10.47 -14.65 -7.98
C LEU A 119 -9.86 -14.91 -9.37
N LEU A 120 -8.53 -14.95 -9.46
CA LEU A 120 -7.84 -15.27 -10.72
C LEU A 120 -7.99 -16.74 -11.10
N ALA A 121 -8.00 -17.66 -10.13
CA ALA A 121 -8.20 -19.09 -10.38
C ALA A 121 -9.62 -19.44 -10.84
N THR A 122 -10.62 -18.64 -10.47
CA THR A 122 -12.01 -18.81 -10.93
C THR A 122 -12.28 -18.14 -12.28
N LEU A 123 -11.40 -17.22 -12.73
CA LEU A 123 -11.54 -16.50 -14.00
C LEU A 123 -11.69 -17.43 -15.23
N PRO A 124 -10.88 -18.49 -15.41
CA PRO A 124 -11.01 -19.41 -16.56
C PRO A 124 -12.35 -20.14 -16.60
N GLN A 125 -12.93 -20.41 -15.42
CA GLN A 125 -14.23 -21.08 -15.29
C GLN A 125 -15.39 -20.16 -15.69
N ILE A 126 -15.21 -18.84 -15.54
CA ILE A 126 -16.17 -17.82 -16.00
C ILE A 126 -16.02 -17.63 -17.51
N VAL A 127 -14.79 -17.63 -18.03
CA VAL A 127 -14.52 -17.50 -19.48
C VAL A 127 -15.03 -18.69 -20.28
N SER A 128 -14.97 -19.91 -19.75
CA SER A 128 -15.45 -21.12 -20.43
C SER A 128 -16.97 -21.17 -20.64
N MET A 129 -17.74 -20.29 -19.99
CA MET A 129 -19.20 -20.21 -20.11
C MET A 129 -19.68 -19.26 -21.21
N ILE A 130 -18.76 -18.53 -21.87
CA ILE A 130 -19.05 -17.46 -22.86
C ILE A 130 -19.61 -17.99 -24.21
N GLY A 131 -19.93 -19.28 -24.31
CA GLY A 131 -20.51 -19.92 -25.50
C GLY A 131 -21.81 -20.71 -25.26
N MET A 132 -22.38 -20.68 -24.05
CA MET A 132 -23.61 -21.42 -23.74
C MET A 132 -24.88 -20.61 -24.06
N PRO A 133 -25.99 -21.28 -24.45
CA PRO A 133 -27.26 -20.62 -24.74
C PRO A 133 -27.83 -19.88 -23.52
N MET A 134 -28.31 -18.65 -23.74
CA MET A 134 -28.74 -17.65 -22.73
C MET A 134 -29.67 -18.20 -21.64
N ASP A 135 -30.53 -19.15 -21.97
CA ASP A 135 -31.63 -19.59 -21.11
C ASP A 135 -31.16 -20.44 -19.90
N ALA A 136 -29.96 -21.04 -19.98
CA ALA A 136 -29.31 -21.75 -18.86
C ALA A 136 -28.17 -20.94 -18.21
N VAL A 137 -27.77 -19.82 -18.83
CA VAL A 137 -26.63 -18.99 -18.42
C VAL A 137 -27.00 -18.05 -17.28
N GLY A 138 -28.22 -17.52 -17.24
CA GLY A 138 -28.63 -16.54 -16.22
C GLY A 138 -28.47 -17.06 -14.78
N GLU A 139 -28.96 -18.27 -14.50
CA GLU A 139 -28.96 -18.84 -13.15
C GLU A 139 -27.57 -19.37 -12.74
N GLN A 140 -26.83 -19.99 -13.66
CA GLN A 140 -25.47 -20.46 -13.40
C GLN A 140 -24.46 -19.32 -13.28
N LEU A 141 -24.61 -18.25 -14.07
CA LEU A 141 -23.78 -17.04 -13.98
C LEU A 141 -24.08 -16.31 -12.66
N ALA A 142 -25.35 -16.17 -12.27
CA ALA A 142 -25.75 -15.56 -11.00
C ALA A 142 -25.23 -16.35 -9.79
N MET A 143 -25.37 -17.68 -9.78
CA MET A 143 -24.83 -18.53 -8.70
C MET A 143 -23.30 -18.46 -8.62
N ARG A 144 -22.60 -18.37 -9.75
CA ARG A 144 -21.14 -18.20 -9.75
C ARG A 144 -20.71 -16.80 -9.32
N PHE A 145 -21.42 -15.74 -9.70
CA PHE A 145 -21.17 -14.39 -9.16
C PHE A 145 -21.41 -14.34 -7.65
N LEU A 146 -22.49 -14.96 -7.16
CA LEU A 146 -22.75 -15.12 -5.73
C LEU A 146 -21.61 -15.88 -5.03
N SER A 147 -21.00 -16.88 -5.68
CA SER A 147 -19.84 -17.59 -5.14
C SER A 147 -18.56 -16.76 -5.02
N LEU A 148 -18.47 -15.60 -5.70
CA LEU A 148 -17.35 -14.66 -5.57
C LEU A 148 -17.53 -13.69 -4.39
N ILE A 149 -18.76 -13.50 -3.89
CA ILE A 149 -19.04 -12.57 -2.78
C ILE A 149 -18.18 -12.86 -1.55
N PRO A 150 -18.01 -14.12 -1.09
CA PRO A 150 -17.13 -14.42 0.03
C PRO A 150 -15.70 -13.96 -0.19
N ALA A 151 -15.15 -14.17 -1.39
CA ALA A 151 -13.78 -13.76 -1.73
C ALA A 151 -13.63 -12.23 -1.69
N VAL A 152 -14.62 -11.49 -2.19
CA VAL A 152 -14.66 -10.02 -2.14
C VAL A 152 -14.77 -9.52 -0.70
N ILE A 153 -15.65 -10.11 0.13
CA ILE A 153 -15.78 -9.74 1.55
C ILE A 153 -14.46 -9.95 2.29
N VAL A 154 -13.81 -11.11 2.10
CA VAL A 154 -12.52 -11.40 2.71
C VAL A 154 -11.44 -10.43 2.22
N MET A 155 -11.45 -10.07 0.93
CA MET A 155 -10.55 -9.06 0.37
C MET A 155 -10.74 -7.68 1.03
N LEU A 156 -11.99 -7.25 1.22
CA LEU A 156 -12.33 -5.99 1.90
C LEU A 156 -11.88 -6.00 3.37
N LEU A 157 -12.04 -7.12 4.08
CA LEU A 157 -11.51 -7.29 5.43
C LEU A 157 -9.98 -7.20 5.45
N GLY A 158 -9.30 -7.80 4.46
CA GLY A 158 -7.85 -7.68 4.29
C GLY A 158 -7.42 -6.23 4.07
N ALA A 159 -8.13 -5.48 3.22
CA ALA A 159 -7.89 -4.05 2.97
C ALA A 159 -8.11 -3.20 4.23
N LEU A 160 -9.13 -3.50 5.02
CA LEU A 160 -9.38 -2.84 6.30
C LEU A 160 -8.23 -3.09 7.29
N ILE A 161 -7.82 -4.34 7.47
CA ILE A 161 -6.69 -4.72 8.35
C ILE A 161 -5.40 -4.03 7.89
N TYR A 162 -5.13 -4.03 6.59
CA TYR A 162 -3.97 -3.36 6.01
C TYR A 162 -3.97 -1.86 6.34
N SER A 163 -5.09 -1.20 6.14
CA SER A 163 -5.22 0.24 6.36
C SER A 163 -5.11 0.62 7.84
N ILE A 164 -5.65 -0.20 8.75
CA ILE A 164 -5.41 -0.04 10.19
C ILE A 164 -3.90 -0.08 10.46
N GLY A 165 -3.20 -1.03 9.84
CA GLY A 165 -1.74 -1.11 9.91
C GLY A 165 -1.05 0.17 9.44
N TRP A 166 -1.50 0.72 8.33
CA TRP A 166 -1.01 1.97 7.75
C TRP A 166 -1.26 3.19 8.65
N ILE A 167 -2.43 3.27 9.27
CA ILE A 167 -2.74 4.33 10.26
C ILE A 167 -1.79 4.24 11.45
N LEU A 168 -1.50 3.04 11.97
CA LEU A 168 -0.54 2.87 13.08
C LEU A 168 0.87 3.32 12.69
N TYR A 169 1.30 3.10 11.44
CA TYR A 169 2.54 3.69 10.94
C TYR A 169 2.48 5.21 10.90
N GLY A 170 1.38 5.79 10.44
CA GLY A 170 1.17 7.24 10.47
C GLY A 170 1.29 7.82 11.89
N VAL A 171 0.74 7.13 12.89
CA VAL A 171 0.88 7.51 14.31
C VAL A 171 2.33 7.42 14.78
N MET A 172 3.06 6.37 14.40
CA MET A 172 4.48 6.26 14.71
C MET A 172 5.27 7.43 14.10
N VAL A 173 5.05 7.72 12.82
CA VAL A 173 5.72 8.81 12.10
C VAL A 173 5.38 10.15 12.75
N MET A 174 4.12 10.37 13.12
CA MET A 174 3.71 11.60 13.80
C MET A 174 4.51 11.82 15.10
N ARG A 175 4.74 10.74 15.86
CA ARG A 175 5.51 10.76 17.12
C ARG A 175 7.01 10.92 16.91
N LEU A 176 7.56 10.59 15.74
CA LEU A 176 8.98 10.86 15.45
C LEU A 176 9.29 12.36 15.53
N GLY A 177 8.33 13.23 15.20
CA GLY A 177 8.48 14.68 15.32
C GLY A 177 8.56 15.19 16.76
N GLU A 178 8.29 14.34 17.76
CA GLU A 178 8.40 14.68 19.19
C GLU A 178 9.79 14.35 19.77
N ILE A 179 10.64 13.65 19.01
CA ILE A 179 11.97 13.22 19.45
C ILE A 179 12.98 14.34 19.25
N GLN A 180 13.72 14.68 20.31
CA GLN A 180 14.78 15.68 20.25
C GLN A 180 15.87 15.27 19.25
N GLY A 181 16.25 16.20 18.36
CA GLY A 181 17.27 15.98 17.33
C GLY A 181 16.74 15.42 16.00
N LEU A 182 15.47 15.01 15.93
CA LEU A 182 14.78 14.68 14.67
C LEU A 182 14.02 15.90 14.13
N ASN A 183 13.67 15.85 12.84
CA ASN A 183 12.89 16.89 12.22
C ASN A 183 11.44 16.92 12.78
N PRO A 184 10.96 18.03 13.37
CA PRO A 184 9.61 18.12 13.92
C PRO A 184 8.52 17.93 12.85
N ASP A 185 8.82 18.18 11.59
CA ASP A 185 7.86 18.09 10.48
C ASP A 185 7.41 16.65 10.17
N PHE A 186 8.07 15.64 10.74
CA PHE A 186 7.55 14.27 10.77
C PHE A 186 6.12 14.21 11.33
N LYS A 187 5.77 15.11 12.25
CA LYS A 187 4.41 15.25 12.76
C LYS A 187 3.40 15.46 11.63
N TYR A 188 3.67 16.39 10.72
CA TYR A 188 2.78 16.68 9.59
C TYR A 188 2.71 15.52 8.60
N ALA A 189 3.84 14.88 8.32
CA ALA A 189 3.88 13.72 7.43
C ALA A 189 3.00 12.58 7.97
N GLY A 190 3.08 12.30 9.27
CA GLY A 190 2.23 11.30 9.93
C GLY A 190 0.74 11.65 9.89
N ILE A 191 0.38 12.92 10.15
CA ILE A 191 -1.02 13.38 10.06
C ILE A 191 -1.57 13.22 8.63
N ILE A 192 -0.79 13.62 7.62
CA ILE A 192 -1.18 13.48 6.21
C ILE A 192 -1.33 12.00 5.83
N MET A 193 -0.47 11.12 6.35
CA MET A 193 -0.57 9.67 6.13
C MET A 193 -1.90 9.11 6.65
N ILE A 194 -2.26 9.49 7.88
CA ILE A 194 -3.51 9.06 8.52
C ILE A 194 -4.71 9.61 7.75
N ALA A 195 -4.69 10.91 7.43
CA ALA A 195 -5.77 11.55 6.68
C ALA A 195 -5.94 10.92 5.30
N GLY A 196 -4.85 10.67 4.59
CA GLY A 196 -4.83 9.97 3.31
C GLY A 196 -5.46 8.59 3.41
N SER A 197 -5.01 7.78 4.38
CA SER A 197 -5.54 6.43 4.63
C SER A 197 -7.03 6.42 4.94
N LEU A 198 -7.52 7.40 5.71
CA LEU A 198 -8.95 7.53 6.03
C LEU A 198 -9.78 7.98 4.82
N LEU A 199 -9.27 8.93 4.03
CA LEU A 199 -9.93 9.40 2.81
C LEU A 199 -9.97 8.33 1.72
N SER A 200 -8.99 7.42 1.69
CA SER A 200 -8.94 6.25 0.80
C SER A 200 -10.15 5.32 0.95
N PHE A 201 -10.88 5.37 2.08
CA PHE A 201 -12.11 4.60 2.30
C PHE A 201 -13.39 5.28 1.79
N ILE A 202 -13.33 6.57 1.49
CA ILE A 202 -14.48 7.34 1.03
C ILE A 202 -14.45 7.34 -0.50
N GLY A 203 -15.38 6.61 -1.14
CA GLY A 203 -15.36 6.29 -2.57
C GLY A 203 -14.83 7.39 -3.49
N ASP A 204 -15.51 8.53 -3.56
CA ASP A 204 -15.12 9.64 -4.45
C ASP A 204 -13.83 10.37 -4.01
N LEU A 205 -13.47 10.27 -2.74
CA LEU A 205 -12.25 10.88 -2.18
C LEU A 205 -11.05 9.92 -2.20
N ALA A 206 -11.22 8.68 -2.69
CA ALA A 206 -10.16 7.68 -2.65
C ALA A 206 -8.90 8.12 -3.41
N ILE A 207 -9.08 8.84 -4.53
CA ILE A 207 -7.98 9.41 -5.31
C ILE A 207 -7.24 10.49 -4.51
N VAL A 208 -7.98 11.34 -3.79
CA VAL A 208 -7.41 12.37 -2.92
C VAL A 208 -6.62 11.71 -1.79
N GLY A 209 -7.16 10.64 -1.20
CA GLY A 209 -6.49 9.81 -0.19
C GLY A 209 -5.14 9.28 -0.68
N LEU A 210 -5.12 8.66 -1.86
CA LEU A 210 -3.90 8.15 -2.49
C LEU A 210 -2.85 9.23 -2.76
N VAL A 211 -3.29 10.42 -3.22
CA VAL A 211 -2.37 11.56 -3.43
C VAL A 211 -1.76 12.02 -2.11
N LEU A 212 -2.56 12.14 -1.05
CA LEU A 212 -2.07 12.52 0.28
C LEU A 212 -1.10 11.48 0.85
N GLU A 213 -1.38 10.19 0.67
CA GLU A 213 -0.45 9.13 1.05
C GLU A 213 0.89 9.25 0.33
N LEU A 214 0.90 9.49 -0.98
CA LEU A 214 2.13 9.71 -1.74
C LEU A 214 2.91 10.94 -1.24
N VAL A 215 2.21 12.06 -0.99
CA VAL A 215 2.82 13.27 -0.43
C VAL A 215 3.44 12.99 0.93
N SER A 216 2.75 12.25 1.80
CA SER A 216 3.28 11.84 3.09
C SER A 216 4.55 10.99 2.95
N LEU A 217 4.56 9.99 2.06
CA LEU A 217 5.75 9.16 1.84
C LEU A 217 6.95 9.98 1.33
N ILE A 218 6.70 10.97 0.46
CA ILE A 218 7.76 11.89 0.00
C ILE A 218 8.30 12.69 1.18
N MET A 219 7.43 13.26 2.01
CA MET A 219 7.83 14.01 3.21
C MET A 219 8.67 13.14 4.16
N ILE A 220 8.25 11.90 4.40
CA ILE A 220 8.98 10.95 5.27
C ILE A 220 10.39 10.67 4.72
N SER A 221 10.52 10.48 3.41
CA SER A 221 11.82 10.29 2.75
C SER A 221 12.74 11.50 2.95
N VAL A 222 12.21 12.70 2.71
CA VAL A 222 12.95 13.96 2.83
C VAL A 222 13.36 14.24 4.27
N TYR A 223 12.43 14.12 5.22
CA TYR A 223 12.69 14.39 6.64
C TYR A 223 13.62 13.36 7.27
N SER A 224 13.60 12.11 6.80
CA SER A 224 14.58 11.10 7.19
C SER A 224 15.98 11.50 6.76
N ASP A 225 16.15 11.99 5.52
CA ASP A 225 17.45 12.46 5.02
C ASP A 225 17.97 13.67 5.78
N MET A 226 17.10 14.66 6.05
CA MET A 226 17.45 15.84 6.84
C MET A 226 17.87 15.46 8.27
N SER A 227 17.14 14.56 8.91
CA SER A 227 17.44 14.11 10.28
C SER A 227 18.73 13.28 10.34
N ILE A 228 19.04 12.48 9.31
CA ILE A 228 20.32 11.79 9.23
C ILE A 228 21.46 12.82 9.14
N LYS A 229 21.32 13.83 8.27
CA LYS A 229 22.33 14.89 8.09
C LYS A 229 22.55 15.70 9.37
N SER A 230 21.50 16.05 10.11
CA SER A 230 21.64 16.77 11.38
C SER A 230 22.41 15.95 12.42
N LEU A 231 22.10 14.66 12.54
CA LEU A 231 22.73 13.76 13.51
C LEU A 231 24.18 13.38 13.17
N THR A 232 24.56 13.42 11.89
CA THR A 232 25.95 13.14 11.45
C THR A 232 26.81 14.39 11.31
N SER A 233 26.27 15.58 11.51
CA SER A 233 27.01 16.84 11.38
C SER A 233 28.04 17.02 12.51
N PRO A 234 29.21 17.64 12.25
CA PRO A 234 30.29 17.81 13.24
C PRO A 234 29.87 18.51 14.53
N GLN A 235 28.89 19.41 14.47
CA GLN A 235 28.33 20.09 15.66
C GLN A 235 27.57 19.14 16.60
N ALA A 236 26.89 18.12 16.08
CA ALA A 236 26.17 17.15 16.91
C ALA A 236 27.12 16.20 17.65
N GLN A 237 28.30 15.94 17.08
CA GLN A 237 29.33 15.11 17.70
C GLN A 237 30.03 15.83 18.87
N ALA A 238 30.25 17.14 18.77
CA ALA A 238 30.88 17.94 19.82
C ALA A 238 30.07 18.00 21.13
N THR A 239 28.73 18.01 21.04
CA THR A 239 27.82 17.97 22.21
C THR A 239 27.69 16.58 22.86
N SER A 240 28.12 15.51 22.19
CA SER A 240 28.07 14.14 22.75
C SER A 240 29.35 13.74 23.50
N THR A 241 30.39 14.57 23.43
CA THR A 241 31.70 14.36 24.07
C THR A 241 31.96 15.30 25.27
N SER A 242 31.03 16.21 25.56
CA SER A 242 31.04 17.10 26.73
C SER A 242 30.08 16.63 27.80
#